data_AF-A0A0G1ZNX9-F1
#
_entry.id   AF-A0A0G1ZNX9-F1
#
_cell.length_a   1.000
_cell.length_b   1.000
_cell.length_c   1.000
_cell.angle_alpha   90.00
_cell.angle_beta   90.00
_cell.angle_gamma   90.00
#
_symmetry.space_group_name_H-M   'P 1'
#
loop_
_entity.id
_entity.type
_entity.pdbx_description
1 polymer ?
#
loop_
_entity_poly.entity_id
_entity_poly.type
_entity_poly.pdbx_seq_one_letter_code
_entity_poly.pdbx_strand_id
1 'polypeptide(L)'
;MRYTGVHHFQEENGYEIQGAWFPRVTRILEIKAKPGLDHFFREVGDYASAETIKVKSAEEGSRVHETAEKILAGEAVLIPDEIRPAMDALEAFAKKHSIIVFPEFVERRMWSERYRYAGTIDALAMIRGKVGVLDIKTSNGFYPEFNLQTAAYVSAFQELGVRKALGCSFAVETRWILRINQHEVCRQCGATKRTKGGRMKVRENGSGGALCASGNGHEWGGVVGDVELREFPNNVHRDIRAFLAAKILWEWENDYWLRQAGYVR
;
A
#
# COMPACT_ATOMS: atom_id res chain seq x y z
N MET A 1 14.25 -9.05 -24.06
CA MET A 1 13.21 -8.00 -24.06
C MET A 1 12.26 -8.27 -22.91
N ARG A 2 11.90 -7.25 -22.12
CA ARG A 2 11.03 -7.39 -20.92
C ARG A 2 9.60 -7.85 -21.28
N TYR A 3 9.10 -7.49 -22.46
CA TYR A 3 7.76 -7.85 -22.94
C TYR A 3 7.85 -8.65 -24.24
N THR A 4 6.90 -9.57 -24.43
CA THR A 4 6.81 -10.46 -25.62
C THR A 4 5.97 -9.86 -26.74
N GLY A 5 5.22 -8.79 -26.46
CA GLY A 5 4.37 -8.08 -27.42
C GLY A 5 3.59 -6.95 -26.76
N VAL A 6 2.88 -6.14 -27.56
CA VAL A 6 2.10 -4.99 -27.07
C VAL A 6 1.00 -5.40 -26.10
N HIS A 7 0.34 -6.54 -26.36
CA HIS A 7 -0.72 -7.04 -25.48
C HIS A 7 -0.19 -7.41 -24.09
N HIS A 8 0.95 -8.13 -24.05
CA HIS A 8 1.65 -8.45 -22.80
C HIS A 8 2.08 -7.17 -22.06
N PHE A 9 2.59 -6.16 -22.76
CA PHE A 9 2.88 -4.86 -22.16
C PHE A 9 1.62 -4.20 -21.56
N GLN A 10 0.51 -4.18 -22.29
CA GLN A 10 -0.74 -3.56 -21.83
C GLN A 10 -1.32 -4.25 -20.60
N GLU A 11 -1.31 -5.59 -20.58
CA GLU A 11 -1.76 -6.41 -19.45
C GLU A 11 -0.94 -6.18 -18.18
N GLU A 12 0.38 -6.15 -18.30
CA GLU A 12 1.25 -5.95 -17.14
C GLU A 12 1.21 -4.52 -16.62
N ASN A 13 1.04 -3.52 -17.49
CA ASN A 13 1.31 -2.13 -17.16
C ASN A 13 0.10 -1.23 -17.04
N GLY A 14 -1.11 -1.68 -17.37
CA GLY A 14 -2.25 -0.78 -17.40
C GLY A 14 -3.62 -1.44 -17.29
N TYR A 15 -4.64 -0.65 -17.57
CA TYR A 15 -6.03 -1.08 -17.61
C TYR A 15 -6.70 -0.49 -18.84
N GLU A 16 -7.61 -1.25 -19.44
CA GLU A 16 -8.56 -0.72 -20.41
C GLU A 16 -9.81 -0.22 -19.68
N ILE A 17 -10.14 1.06 -19.89
CA ILE A 17 -11.26 1.74 -19.28
C ILE A 17 -11.97 2.52 -20.37
N GLN A 18 -13.25 2.23 -20.59
CA GLN A 18 -14.08 2.92 -21.60
C GLN A 18 -13.45 2.95 -23.01
N GLY A 19 -12.82 1.85 -23.42
CA GLY A 19 -12.18 1.72 -24.74
C GLY A 19 -10.84 2.46 -24.89
N ALA A 20 -10.28 2.99 -23.81
CA ALA A 20 -8.95 3.59 -23.78
C ALA A 20 -8.04 2.88 -22.78
N TRP A 21 -6.77 2.71 -23.15
CA TRP A 21 -5.76 2.11 -22.27
C TRP A 21 -5.05 3.18 -21.43
N PHE A 22 -4.85 2.88 -20.14
CA PHE A 22 -4.21 3.75 -19.16
C PHE A 22 -3.13 3.01 -18.36
N PRO A 23 -1.90 3.53 -18.24
CA PRO A 23 -0.86 2.95 -17.41
C PRO A 23 -1.26 3.02 -15.93
N ARG A 24 -0.95 1.98 -15.16
CA ARG A 24 -1.35 1.86 -13.76
C ARG A 24 -0.39 2.58 -12.82
N VAL A 25 -0.93 3.26 -11.82
CA VAL A 25 -0.20 4.04 -10.81
C VAL A 25 0.96 3.25 -10.18
N THR A 26 0.73 2.00 -9.81
CA THR A 26 1.76 1.15 -9.18
C THR A 26 2.94 0.86 -10.11
N ARG A 27 2.68 0.67 -11.41
CA ARG A 27 3.72 0.40 -12.42
C ARG A 27 4.52 1.65 -12.77
N ILE A 28 3.83 2.79 -12.87
CA ILE A 28 4.50 4.09 -13.01
C ILE A 28 5.49 4.31 -11.86
N LEU A 29 5.09 4.02 -10.63
CA LEU A 29 5.92 4.23 -9.45
C LEU A 29 7.10 3.26 -9.32
N GLU A 30 7.17 2.19 -10.12
CA GLU A 30 8.34 1.30 -10.14
C GLU A 30 9.61 2.00 -10.63
N ILE A 31 9.48 3.07 -11.41
CA ILE A 31 10.63 3.86 -11.91
C ILE A 31 11.42 4.52 -10.77
N LYS A 32 10.77 4.74 -9.62
CA LYS A 32 11.40 5.39 -8.48
C LYS A 32 12.31 4.39 -7.76
N ALA A 33 13.60 4.75 -7.65
CA ALA A 33 14.56 4.01 -6.85
C ALA A 33 14.10 3.86 -5.39
N LYS A 34 14.36 2.68 -4.83
CA LYS A 34 13.99 2.28 -3.45
C LYS A 34 15.26 1.91 -2.67
N PRO A 35 16.14 2.88 -2.33
CA PRO A 35 17.42 2.59 -1.66
C PRO A 35 17.26 1.91 -0.30
N GLY A 36 16.09 2.02 0.34
CA GLY A 36 15.77 1.25 1.54
C GLY A 36 15.79 -0.27 1.34
N LEU A 37 15.65 -0.76 0.10
CA LEU A 37 15.81 -2.18 -0.24
C LEU A 37 17.28 -2.59 -0.31
N ASP A 38 18.21 -1.67 -0.55
CA ASP A 38 19.64 -2.00 -0.66
C ASP A 38 20.17 -2.57 0.66
N HIS A 39 19.72 -2.00 1.79
CA HIS A 39 20.03 -2.55 3.11
C HIS A 39 19.44 -3.96 3.29
N PHE A 40 18.24 -4.20 2.76
CA PHE A 40 17.63 -5.53 2.82
C PHE A 40 18.43 -6.55 2.01
N PHE A 41 18.82 -6.23 0.77
CA PHE A 41 19.65 -7.11 -0.05
C PHE A 41 21.02 -7.37 0.61
N ARG A 42 21.64 -6.33 1.19
CA ARG A 42 22.90 -6.46 1.92
C ARG A 42 22.78 -7.37 3.15
N GLU A 43 21.70 -7.26 3.92
CA GLU A 43 21.47 -8.11 5.09
C GLU A 43 21.22 -9.58 4.72
N VAL A 44 20.55 -9.85 3.61
CA VAL A 44 20.28 -11.22 3.16
C VAL A 44 21.54 -11.84 2.55
N GLY A 45 22.39 -11.05 1.89
CA GLY A 45 23.67 -11.48 1.35
C GLY A 45 23.59 -12.28 0.04
N ASP A 46 22.41 -12.83 -0.30
CA ASP A 46 22.13 -13.53 -1.55
C ASP A 46 20.86 -12.99 -2.22
N TYR A 47 20.96 -12.73 -3.53
CA TYR A 47 19.88 -12.12 -4.30
C TYR A 47 18.69 -13.07 -4.49
N ALA A 48 18.94 -14.36 -4.78
CA ALA A 48 17.86 -15.32 -5.00
C ALA A 48 17.02 -15.55 -3.72
N SER A 49 17.71 -15.63 -2.58
CA SER A 49 17.09 -15.70 -1.26
C SER A 49 16.31 -14.43 -0.94
N ALA A 50 16.85 -13.26 -1.27
CA ALA A 50 16.18 -11.97 -1.07
C ALA A 50 14.89 -11.86 -1.90
N GLU A 51 14.90 -12.31 -3.15
CA GLU A 51 13.70 -12.38 -3.99
C GLU A 51 12.67 -13.36 -3.42
N THR A 52 13.10 -14.54 -2.97
CA THR A 52 12.20 -15.53 -2.34
C THR A 52 11.51 -14.95 -1.09
N ILE A 53 12.25 -14.23 -0.24
CA ILE A 53 11.71 -13.57 0.95
C ILE A 53 10.73 -12.46 0.56
N LYS A 54 11.03 -11.68 -0.49
CA LYS A 54 10.14 -10.63 -1.00
C LYS A 54 8.81 -11.20 -1.50
N VAL A 55 8.84 -12.30 -2.26
CA VAL A 55 7.62 -12.97 -2.75
C VAL A 55 6.76 -13.44 -1.59
N LYS A 56 7.34 -14.18 -0.62
CA LYS A 56 6.61 -14.62 0.58
C LYS A 56 6.05 -13.45 1.39
N SER A 57 6.83 -12.38 1.53
CA SER A 57 6.40 -11.16 2.23
C SER A 57 5.25 -10.46 1.51
N ALA A 58 5.20 -10.52 0.18
CA ALA A 58 4.12 -9.98 -0.62
C ALA A 58 2.86 -10.83 -0.46
N GLU A 59 2.96 -12.16 -0.55
CA GLU A 59 1.83 -13.08 -0.32
C GLU A 59 1.22 -12.93 1.08
N GLU A 60 2.04 -12.88 2.13
CA GLU A 60 1.60 -12.59 3.50
C GLU A 60 0.91 -11.22 3.58
N GLY A 61 1.47 -10.22 2.89
CA GLY A 61 0.91 -8.88 2.82
C GLY A 61 -0.46 -8.84 2.14
N SER A 62 -0.62 -9.55 1.03
CA SER A 62 -1.88 -9.65 0.29
C SER A 62 -2.96 -10.30 1.15
N ARG A 63 -2.66 -11.38 1.87
CA ARG A 63 -3.64 -12.02 2.77
C ARG A 63 -4.15 -11.07 3.85
N VAL A 64 -3.25 -10.33 4.50
CA VAL A 64 -3.63 -9.33 5.51
C VAL A 64 -4.45 -8.20 4.90
N HIS A 65 -4.06 -7.73 3.72
CA HIS A 65 -4.74 -6.65 3.00
C HIS A 65 -6.16 -7.05 2.58
N GLU A 66 -6.32 -8.16 1.86
CA GLU A 66 -7.63 -8.68 1.40
C GLU A 66 -8.58 -8.98 2.57
N THR A 67 -8.05 -9.51 3.68
CA THR A 67 -8.86 -9.78 4.88
C THR A 67 -9.30 -8.47 5.54
N ALA A 68 -8.40 -7.50 5.63
CA ALA A 68 -8.70 -6.18 6.20
C ALA A 68 -9.78 -5.43 5.38
N GLU A 69 -9.72 -5.51 4.06
CA GLU A 69 -10.73 -4.90 3.18
C GLU A 69 -12.12 -5.46 3.45
N LYS A 70 -12.24 -6.80 3.50
CA LYS A 70 -13.51 -7.47 3.80
C LYS A 70 -14.06 -7.09 5.17
N ILE A 71 -13.20 -7.06 6.20
CA ILE A 71 -13.59 -6.63 7.55
C ILE A 71 -14.10 -5.19 7.53
N LEU A 72 -13.36 -4.27 6.90
CA LEU A 72 -13.73 -2.85 6.86
C LEU A 72 -15.00 -2.61 6.02
N ALA A 73 -15.24 -3.43 5.00
CA ALA A 73 -16.47 -3.43 4.20
C ALA A 73 -17.68 -4.02 4.95
N GLY A 74 -17.48 -4.61 6.14
CA GLY A 74 -18.53 -5.26 6.92
C GLY A 74 -18.92 -6.64 6.40
N GLU A 75 -18.08 -7.27 5.58
CA GLU A 75 -18.29 -8.63 5.07
C GLU A 75 -17.91 -9.68 6.11
N ALA A 76 -18.64 -10.80 6.12
CA ALA A 76 -18.25 -11.97 6.91
C ALA A 76 -17.04 -12.65 6.26
N VAL A 77 -15.92 -12.70 6.97
CA VAL A 77 -14.68 -13.32 6.49
C VAL A 77 -14.10 -14.29 7.52
N LEU A 78 -13.62 -15.43 7.04
CA LEU A 78 -12.82 -16.34 7.87
C LEU A 78 -11.43 -15.74 8.06
N ILE A 79 -11.12 -15.33 9.29
CA ILE A 79 -9.80 -14.80 9.64
C ILE A 79 -8.84 -15.97 9.92
N PRO A 80 -7.75 -16.14 9.13
CA PRO A 80 -6.71 -17.13 9.43
C PRO A 80 -6.04 -16.84 10.77
N ASP A 81 -5.73 -17.89 11.54
CA ASP A 81 -5.14 -17.75 12.87
C ASP A 81 -3.80 -17.03 12.85
N GLU A 82 -3.01 -17.18 11.77
CA GLU A 82 -1.73 -16.51 11.66
C GLU A 82 -1.85 -14.98 11.62
N ILE A 83 -2.98 -14.42 11.15
CA ILE A 83 -3.19 -12.96 11.04
C ILE A 83 -4.25 -12.43 12.00
N ARG A 84 -4.85 -13.30 12.82
CA ARG A 84 -5.89 -12.96 13.79
C ARG A 84 -5.50 -11.80 14.70
N PRO A 85 -4.30 -11.73 15.29
CA PRO A 85 -3.93 -10.60 16.14
C PRO A 85 -3.98 -9.25 15.40
N ALA A 86 -3.57 -9.21 14.13
CA ALA A 86 -3.64 -8.00 13.32
C ALA A 86 -5.09 -7.59 13.00
N MET A 87 -5.95 -8.57 12.69
CA MET A 87 -7.35 -8.31 12.36
C MET A 87 -8.17 -7.89 13.58
N ASP A 88 -7.98 -8.53 14.74
CA ASP A 88 -8.64 -8.13 15.98
C ASP A 88 -8.26 -6.69 16.38
N ALA A 89 -6.97 -6.34 16.21
CA ALA A 89 -6.51 -4.97 16.42
C ALA A 89 -7.10 -3.98 15.42
N LEU A 90 -7.29 -4.38 14.15
CA LEU A 90 -7.94 -3.57 13.12
C LEU A 90 -9.40 -3.29 13.48
N GLU A 91 -10.17 -4.30 13.85
CA GLU A 91 -11.58 -4.14 14.23
C GLU A 91 -11.74 -3.19 15.42
N ALA A 92 -10.93 -3.40 16.47
CA ALA A 92 -10.90 -2.53 17.64
C ALA A 92 -10.50 -1.08 17.27
N PHE A 93 -9.51 -0.92 16.39
CA PHE A 93 -9.05 0.39 15.92
C PHE A 93 -10.12 1.08 15.06
N ALA A 94 -10.72 0.39 14.10
CA ALA A 94 -11.76 0.91 13.23
C ALA A 94 -12.97 1.39 14.04
N LYS A 95 -13.40 0.61 15.04
CA LYS A 95 -14.45 1.01 15.98
C LYS A 95 -14.07 2.25 16.79
N LYS A 96 -12.86 2.28 17.36
CA LYS A 96 -12.37 3.42 18.16
C LYS A 96 -12.27 4.72 17.35
N HIS A 97 -11.89 4.62 16.08
CA HIS A 97 -11.68 5.78 15.19
C HIS A 97 -12.90 6.10 14.31
N SER A 98 -13.98 5.34 14.44
CA SER A 98 -15.20 5.45 13.62
C SER A 98 -14.87 5.46 12.12
N ILE A 99 -14.06 4.49 11.69
CA ILE A 99 -13.73 4.27 10.29
C ILE A 99 -14.94 3.60 9.63
N ILE A 100 -15.50 4.27 8.62
CA ILE A 100 -16.62 3.75 7.82
C ILE A 100 -16.14 3.69 6.38
N VAL A 101 -16.03 2.49 5.82
CA VAL A 101 -15.70 2.30 4.39
C VAL A 101 -16.99 2.30 3.57
N PHE A 102 -16.94 2.88 2.38
CA PHE A 102 -18.02 2.81 1.39
C PHE A 102 -17.85 1.53 0.56
N PRO A 103 -18.70 0.49 0.74
CA PRO A 103 -18.49 -0.83 0.11
C PRO A 103 -18.38 -0.78 -1.42
N GLU A 104 -19.11 0.12 -2.07
CA GLU A 104 -19.08 0.31 -3.52
C GLU A 104 -17.77 0.94 -4.06
N PHE A 105 -16.91 1.41 -3.15
CA PHE A 105 -15.60 1.99 -3.43
C PHE A 105 -14.44 1.14 -2.87
N VAL A 106 -14.68 -0.12 -2.49
CA VAL A 106 -13.61 -1.08 -2.16
C VAL A 106 -13.07 -1.69 -3.45
N GLU A 107 -11.74 -1.79 -3.56
CA GLU A 107 -11.03 -2.30 -4.75
C GLU A 107 -11.53 -1.66 -6.06
N ARG A 108 -11.86 -0.36 -6.00
CA ARG A 108 -12.50 0.35 -7.10
C ARG A 108 -11.47 0.93 -8.07
N ARG A 109 -11.66 0.68 -9.36
CA ARG A 109 -10.84 1.31 -10.42
C ARG A 109 -11.17 2.80 -10.57
N MET A 110 -10.10 3.58 -10.60
CA MET A 110 -10.06 5.02 -10.78
C MET A 110 -9.18 5.35 -11.98
N TRP A 111 -9.49 6.42 -12.70
CA TRP A 111 -8.65 6.92 -13.78
C TRP A 111 -8.60 8.45 -13.77
N SER A 112 -7.54 8.97 -14.36
CA SER A 112 -7.41 10.39 -14.71
C SER A 112 -7.42 10.48 -16.22
N GLU A 113 -8.44 11.12 -16.78
CA GLU A 113 -8.50 11.42 -18.22
C GLU A 113 -7.49 12.51 -18.55
N ARG A 114 -7.40 13.52 -17.67
CA ARG A 114 -6.51 14.66 -17.84
C ARG A 114 -5.04 14.26 -17.90
N TYR A 115 -4.60 13.39 -17.00
CA TYR A 115 -3.20 12.99 -16.87
C TYR A 115 -2.91 11.60 -17.43
N ARG A 116 -3.94 10.92 -17.91
CA ARG A 116 -3.87 9.61 -18.59
C ARG A 116 -3.18 8.53 -17.77
N TYR A 117 -3.68 8.25 -16.58
CA TYR A 117 -3.29 7.08 -15.79
C TYR A 117 -4.52 6.45 -15.13
N ALA A 118 -4.37 5.24 -14.61
CA ALA A 118 -5.40 4.57 -13.84
C ALA A 118 -4.83 3.83 -12.62
N GLY A 119 -5.67 3.39 -11.70
CA GLY A 119 -5.28 2.51 -10.61
C GLY A 119 -6.47 2.05 -9.80
N THR A 120 -6.21 1.20 -8.83
CA THR A 120 -7.22 0.67 -7.92
C THR A 120 -7.00 1.28 -6.54
N ILE A 121 -8.04 1.87 -5.98
CA ILE A 121 -8.04 2.27 -4.56
C ILE A 121 -8.43 1.08 -3.71
N ASP A 122 -7.79 0.93 -2.55
CA ASP A 122 -8.19 -0.09 -1.57
C ASP A 122 -9.59 0.23 -1.05
N ALA A 123 -9.81 1.47 -0.58
CA ALA A 123 -11.13 1.94 -0.17
C ALA A 123 -11.31 3.47 -0.27
N LEU A 124 -12.57 3.90 -0.43
CA LEU A 124 -13.00 5.22 0.02
C LEU A 124 -13.59 5.07 1.42
N ALA A 125 -13.20 5.98 2.33
CA ALA A 125 -13.66 5.93 3.71
C ALA A 125 -14.09 7.30 4.24
N MET A 126 -14.99 7.27 5.20
CA MET A 126 -15.31 8.37 6.08
C MET A 126 -14.66 8.14 7.44
N ILE A 127 -13.81 9.07 7.86
CA ILE A 127 -13.12 9.01 9.17
C ILE A 127 -13.23 10.38 9.81
N ARG A 128 -13.83 10.43 11.01
CA ARG A 128 -14.04 11.68 11.78
C ARG A 128 -14.72 12.79 10.96
N GLY A 129 -15.72 12.41 10.15
CA GLY A 129 -16.54 13.33 9.36
C GLY A 129 -15.92 13.83 8.05
N LYS A 130 -14.71 13.39 7.69
CA LYS A 130 -14.09 13.68 6.38
C LYS A 130 -14.18 12.47 5.48
N VAL A 131 -14.37 12.69 4.19
CA VAL A 131 -14.27 11.63 3.17
C VAL A 131 -12.90 11.66 2.49
N GLY A 132 -12.28 10.50 2.32
CA GLY A 132 -10.94 10.41 1.75
C GLY A 132 -10.58 9.03 1.25
N VAL A 133 -9.50 8.97 0.47
CA VAL A 133 -8.93 7.70 -0.01
C VAL A 133 -8.20 7.02 1.15
N LEU A 134 -8.55 5.78 1.45
CA LEU A 134 -7.88 4.94 2.44
C LEU A 134 -7.03 3.90 1.71
N ASP A 135 -5.74 3.86 2.02
CA ASP A 135 -4.78 2.93 1.44
C ASP A 135 -4.18 2.07 2.57
N ILE A 136 -4.38 0.77 2.48
CA ILE A 136 -4.02 -0.23 3.48
C ILE A 136 -2.61 -0.74 3.18
N LYS A 137 -1.73 -0.71 4.19
CA LYS A 137 -0.33 -1.10 4.04
C LYS A 137 0.11 -2.07 5.11
N THR A 138 0.76 -3.15 4.71
CA THR A 138 1.36 -4.15 5.62
C THR A 138 2.87 -3.95 5.80
N SER A 139 3.35 -2.75 5.45
CA SER A 139 4.76 -2.37 5.51
C SER A 139 5.25 -2.18 6.95
N ASN A 140 6.58 -2.14 7.10
CA ASN A 140 7.23 -1.90 8.40
C ASN A 140 7.26 -0.41 8.84
N GLY A 141 6.66 0.46 8.03
CA GLY A 141 6.70 1.91 8.21
C GLY A 141 5.99 2.60 7.05
N PHE A 142 5.97 3.92 7.11
CA PHE A 142 5.40 4.78 6.07
C PHE A 142 6.49 5.17 5.09
N TYR A 143 6.24 4.96 3.81
CA TYR A 143 7.18 5.33 2.77
C TYR A 143 6.60 6.46 1.90
N PRO A 144 7.45 7.37 1.37
CA PRO A 144 7.00 8.48 0.56
C PRO A 144 6.18 8.06 -0.67
N GLU A 145 6.40 6.86 -1.23
CA GLU A 145 5.67 6.40 -2.40
C GLU A 145 4.17 6.23 -2.15
N PHE A 146 3.77 5.94 -0.91
CA PHE A 146 2.36 5.81 -0.54
C PHE A 146 1.61 7.14 -0.74
N ASN A 147 2.30 8.26 -0.47
CA ASN A 147 1.75 9.59 -0.71
C ASN A 147 1.66 9.91 -2.20
N LEU A 148 2.58 9.42 -3.02
CA LEU A 148 2.51 9.58 -4.48
C LEU A 148 1.32 8.80 -5.05
N GLN A 149 1.15 7.55 -4.63
CA GLN A 149 0.05 6.68 -5.03
C GLN A 149 -1.31 7.30 -4.66
N THR A 150 -1.50 7.64 -3.39
CA THR A 150 -2.76 8.23 -2.92
C THR A 150 -3.01 9.64 -3.49
N ALA A 151 -1.96 10.41 -3.83
CA ALA A 151 -2.13 11.68 -4.55
C ALA A 151 -2.74 11.48 -5.94
N ALA A 152 -2.28 10.46 -6.66
CA ALA A 152 -2.81 10.10 -7.97
C ALA A 152 -4.31 9.77 -7.88
N TYR A 153 -4.72 9.05 -6.84
CA TYR A 153 -6.13 8.70 -6.63
C TYR A 153 -6.99 9.90 -6.24
N VAL A 154 -6.53 10.73 -5.30
CA VAL A 154 -7.26 11.97 -4.95
C VAL A 154 -7.37 12.90 -6.15
N SER A 155 -6.31 13.05 -6.95
CA SER A 155 -6.35 13.86 -8.17
C SER A 155 -7.33 13.30 -9.21
N ALA A 156 -7.44 11.98 -9.36
CA ALA A 156 -8.42 11.34 -10.24
C ALA A 156 -9.86 11.61 -9.76
N PHE A 157 -10.11 11.52 -8.44
CA PHE A 157 -11.40 11.91 -7.87
C PHE A 157 -11.71 13.40 -8.02
N GLN A 158 -10.74 14.29 -8.22
CA GLN A 158 -11.05 15.70 -8.44
C GLN A 158 -11.60 15.97 -9.86
N GLU A 159 -11.49 15.01 -10.78
CA GLU A 159 -12.05 15.12 -12.12
C GLU A 159 -13.56 14.88 -12.10
N LEU A 160 -14.34 15.91 -12.50
CA LEU A 160 -15.80 15.86 -12.44
C LEU A 160 -16.40 14.72 -13.29
N GLY A 161 -15.81 14.44 -14.45
CA GLY A 161 -16.24 13.34 -15.33
C GLY A 161 -16.09 11.99 -14.63
N VAL A 162 -14.94 11.75 -14.01
CA VAL A 162 -14.61 10.53 -13.26
C VAL A 162 -15.55 10.36 -12.07
N ARG A 163 -15.75 11.41 -11.25
CA ARG A 163 -16.70 11.37 -10.12
C ARG A 163 -18.12 11.02 -10.54
N LYS A 164 -18.62 11.66 -11.61
CA LYS A 164 -19.96 11.38 -12.15
C LYS A 164 -20.06 9.95 -12.67
N ALA A 165 -19.08 9.50 -13.44
CA ALA A 165 -19.05 8.14 -13.99
C ALA A 165 -19.02 7.06 -12.90
N LEU A 166 -18.45 7.38 -11.73
CA LEU A 166 -18.38 6.49 -10.58
C LEU A 166 -19.56 6.63 -9.60
N GLY A 167 -20.49 7.56 -9.83
CA GLY A 167 -21.58 7.84 -8.89
C GLY A 167 -21.13 8.42 -7.55
N CYS A 168 -19.91 8.95 -7.45
CA CYS A 168 -19.37 9.50 -6.21
C CYS A 168 -19.90 10.93 -5.98
N SER A 169 -20.87 11.06 -5.08
CA SER A 169 -21.48 12.34 -4.68
C SER A 169 -20.60 13.13 -3.70
N PHE A 170 -19.70 12.46 -2.98
CA PHE A 170 -18.86 13.07 -1.96
C PHE A 170 -17.69 13.85 -2.55
N ALA A 171 -17.26 14.90 -1.84
CA ALA A 171 -15.96 15.51 -2.07
C ALA A 171 -14.89 14.69 -1.35
N VAL A 172 -13.81 14.34 -2.05
CA VAL A 172 -12.65 13.67 -1.45
C VAL A 172 -11.73 14.74 -0.88
N GLU A 173 -11.75 14.90 0.43
CA GLU A 173 -11.09 15.98 1.16
C GLU A 173 -9.66 15.64 1.57
N THR A 174 -9.37 14.35 1.76
CA THR A 174 -8.12 13.89 2.34
C THR A 174 -7.77 12.48 1.86
N ARG A 175 -6.69 11.94 2.42
CA ARG A 175 -6.25 10.57 2.23
C ARG A 175 -5.57 10.06 3.48
N TRP A 176 -5.65 8.75 3.68
CA TRP A 176 -5.04 8.08 4.79
C TRP A 176 -4.23 6.89 4.33
N ILE A 177 -3.15 6.64 5.06
CA ILE A 177 -2.44 5.37 5.02
C ILE A 177 -2.78 4.64 6.32
N LEU A 178 -3.42 3.48 6.21
CA LEU A 178 -3.73 2.58 7.31
C LEU A 178 -2.72 1.44 7.33
N ARG A 179 -1.78 1.52 8.25
CA ARG A 179 -0.77 0.48 8.42
C ARG A 179 -1.30 -0.59 9.35
N ILE A 180 -1.28 -1.84 8.89
CA ILE A 180 -1.69 -3.01 9.66
C ILE A 180 -0.50 -3.94 9.80
N ASN A 181 -0.18 -4.31 11.03
CA ASN A 181 0.96 -5.12 11.36
C ASN A 181 0.68 -6.02 12.56
N GLN A 182 1.59 -6.94 12.82
CA GLN A 182 1.65 -7.71 14.06
C GLN A 182 3.10 -8.04 14.41
N HIS A 183 3.37 -8.20 15.70
CA HIS A 183 4.69 -8.50 16.22
C HIS A 183 4.60 -9.10 17.63
N GLU A 184 5.68 -9.74 18.08
CA GLU A 184 5.84 -10.12 19.48
C GLU A 184 6.56 -8.99 20.23
N VAL A 185 6.20 -8.79 21.49
CA VAL A 185 6.84 -7.83 22.38
C VAL A 185 7.60 -8.60 23.47
N CYS A 186 8.86 -8.24 23.70
CA CYS A 186 9.65 -8.82 24.77
C CYS A 186 9.12 -8.35 26.12
N ARG A 187 8.83 -9.29 27.02
CA ARG A 187 8.25 -9.02 28.35
C ARG A 187 9.18 -8.27 29.29
N GLN A 188 10.48 -8.31 29.02
CA GLN A 188 11.50 -7.77 29.91
C GLN A 188 11.97 -6.37 29.48
N CYS A 189 12.25 -6.18 28.20
CA CYS A 189 12.84 -4.93 27.68
C CYS A 189 11.92 -4.14 26.74
N GLY A 190 10.78 -4.72 26.32
CA GLY A 190 9.87 -4.08 25.36
C GLY A 190 10.41 -4.01 23.93
N ALA A 191 11.51 -4.70 23.60
CA ALA A 191 11.91 -4.90 22.22
C ALA A 191 10.78 -5.55 21.41
N THR A 192 10.75 -5.34 20.10
CA THR A 192 9.75 -5.94 19.21
C THR A 192 10.41 -6.91 18.24
N LYS A 193 9.79 -8.07 18.03
CA LYS A 193 10.22 -9.06 17.03
C LYS A 193 9.10 -9.24 16.03
N ARG A 194 9.41 -9.00 14.77
CA ARG A 194 8.50 -9.20 13.64
C ARG A 194 9.00 -10.33 12.76
N THR A 195 8.13 -11.26 12.44
CA THR A 195 8.38 -12.31 11.45
C THR A 195 7.63 -11.97 10.17
N LYS A 196 8.33 -11.89 9.04
CA LYS A 196 7.73 -11.66 7.71
C LYS A 196 8.55 -12.33 6.63
N GLY A 197 7.92 -13.07 5.72
CA GLY A 197 8.57 -13.79 4.63
C GLY A 197 9.61 -14.81 5.11
N GLY A 198 9.39 -15.40 6.29
CA GLY A 198 10.33 -16.31 6.95
C GLY A 198 11.52 -15.62 7.65
N ARG A 199 11.62 -14.29 7.61
CA ARG A 199 12.68 -13.52 8.26
C ARG A 199 12.19 -12.91 9.58
N MET A 200 12.97 -13.10 10.64
CA MET A 200 12.77 -12.42 11.92
C MET A 200 13.57 -11.11 11.95
N LYS A 201 12.94 -10.02 12.39
CA LYS A 201 13.59 -8.73 12.63
C LYS A 201 13.27 -8.24 14.02
N VAL A 202 14.31 -8.11 14.84
CA VAL A 202 14.24 -7.55 16.20
C VAL A 202 14.57 -6.06 16.13
N ARG A 203 13.77 -5.25 16.83
CA ARG A 203 14.04 -3.83 17.08
C ARG A 203 14.11 -3.62 18.58
N GLU A 204 15.29 -3.23 19.05
CA GLU A 204 15.53 -2.91 20.45
C GLU A 204 14.79 -1.63 20.86
N ASN A 205 14.28 -1.60 22.09
CA ASN A 205 13.78 -0.37 22.68
C ASN A 205 14.96 0.33 23.37
N GLY A 206 15.30 1.55 22.93
CA GLY A 206 16.59 2.18 23.23
C GLY A 206 16.99 2.24 24.71
N SER A 207 16.02 2.35 25.62
CA SER A 207 16.24 2.38 27.07
C SER A 207 16.22 1.01 27.75
N GLY A 208 15.67 -0.03 27.10
CA GLY A 208 15.51 -1.38 27.66
C GLY A 208 16.47 -2.44 27.08
N GLY A 209 17.10 -2.17 25.93
CA GLY A 209 17.95 -3.16 25.24
C GLY A 209 19.10 -3.70 26.09
N ALA A 210 19.60 -2.93 27.06
CA ALA A 210 20.62 -3.37 28.00
C ALA A 210 20.17 -4.56 28.87
N LEU A 211 18.89 -4.62 29.26
CA LEU A 211 18.36 -5.66 30.16
C LEU A 211 18.44 -7.06 29.55
N CYS A 212 18.13 -7.18 28.25
CA CYS A 212 18.18 -8.46 27.54
C CYS A 212 19.53 -8.71 26.84
N ALA A 213 20.36 -7.67 26.64
CA ALA A 213 21.72 -7.82 26.11
C ALA A 213 22.71 -8.38 27.15
N SER A 214 22.48 -8.14 28.44
CA SER A 214 23.32 -8.65 29.54
C SER A 214 22.71 -9.84 30.30
N GLY A 215 21.55 -10.36 29.89
CA GLY A 215 20.80 -11.44 30.55
C GLY A 215 20.62 -12.71 29.71
N ASN A 216 19.58 -13.52 29.99
CA ASN A 216 19.27 -14.78 29.30
C ASN A 216 18.65 -14.62 27.89
N GLY A 217 18.85 -13.47 27.23
CA GLY A 217 18.22 -13.13 25.95
C GLY A 217 16.77 -12.63 26.09
N HIS A 218 16.09 -12.44 24.95
CA HIS A 218 14.73 -11.92 24.89
C HIS A 218 13.68 -12.98 25.24
N GLU A 219 12.73 -12.62 26.12
CA GLU A 219 11.54 -13.42 26.42
C GLU A 219 10.32 -12.86 25.69
N TRP A 220 10.00 -13.45 24.53
CA TRP A 220 8.91 -12.99 23.67
C TRP A 220 7.54 -13.38 24.21
N GLY A 221 6.63 -12.41 24.29
CA GLY A 221 5.21 -12.64 24.55
C GLY A 221 4.46 -13.19 23.33
N GLY A 222 3.13 -13.24 23.43
CA GLY A 222 2.28 -13.58 22.29
C GLY A 222 2.34 -12.52 21.17
N VAL A 223 1.92 -12.92 19.98
CA VAL A 223 1.78 -12.00 18.84
C VAL A 223 0.64 -11.02 19.12
N VAL A 224 0.92 -9.73 18.97
CA VAL A 224 -0.06 -8.65 19.10
C VAL A 224 -0.21 -7.88 17.79
N GLY A 225 -1.43 -7.43 17.49
CA GLY A 225 -1.69 -6.54 16.36
C GLY A 225 -1.26 -5.10 16.65
N ASP A 226 -0.87 -4.40 15.59
CA ASP A 226 -0.36 -3.05 15.60
C ASP A 226 -0.90 -2.28 14.39
N VAL A 227 -1.83 -1.37 14.67
CA VAL A 227 -2.57 -0.61 13.66
C VAL A 227 -2.30 0.87 13.84
N GLU A 228 -1.87 1.52 12.77
CA GLU A 228 -1.52 2.94 12.76
C GLU A 228 -2.17 3.62 11.56
N LEU A 229 -2.90 4.71 11.80
CA LEU A 229 -3.52 5.53 10.77
C LEU A 229 -2.82 6.89 10.70
N ARG A 230 -2.39 7.29 9.50
CA ARG A 230 -1.88 8.65 9.25
C ARG A 230 -2.68 9.34 8.17
N GLU A 231 -3.17 10.53 8.49
CA GLU A 231 -3.82 11.44 7.53
C GLU A 231 -2.78 12.31 6.83
N PHE A 232 -2.94 12.50 5.52
CA PHE A 232 -2.07 13.38 4.71
C PHE A 232 -2.92 14.43 4.00
N PRO A 233 -3.50 15.41 4.74
CA PRO A 233 -4.47 16.36 4.20
C PRO A 233 -3.80 17.44 3.36
N ASN A 234 -2.59 17.82 3.76
CA ASN A 234 -1.78 18.83 3.10
C ASN A 234 -0.77 18.13 2.17
N ASN A 235 -0.43 18.76 1.05
CA ASN A 235 0.55 18.30 0.04
C ASN A 235 0.03 17.47 -1.15
N VAL A 236 -1.28 17.27 -1.34
CA VAL A 236 -1.80 16.56 -2.53
C VAL A 236 -1.23 17.16 -3.83
N HIS A 237 -1.19 18.49 -3.95
CA HIS A 237 -0.61 19.18 -5.12
C HIS A 237 0.90 18.98 -5.30
N ARG A 238 1.66 18.82 -4.21
CA ARG A 238 3.09 18.54 -4.28
C ARG A 238 3.32 17.10 -4.74
N ASP A 239 2.60 16.18 -4.13
CA ASP A 239 2.78 14.75 -4.33
C ASP A 239 2.26 14.31 -5.72
N ILE A 240 1.17 14.89 -6.22
CA ILE A 240 0.71 14.64 -7.60
C ILE A 240 1.74 15.12 -8.62
N ARG A 241 2.41 16.26 -8.40
CA ARG A 241 3.47 16.73 -9.31
C ARG A 241 4.66 15.78 -9.33
N ALA A 242 5.05 15.26 -8.17
CA ALA A 242 6.12 14.26 -8.08
C ALA A 242 5.71 12.92 -8.75
N PHE A 243 4.46 12.48 -8.57
CA PHE A 243 3.91 11.33 -9.28
C PHE A 243 3.93 11.55 -10.81
N LEU A 244 3.50 12.71 -11.28
CA LEU A 244 3.50 13.06 -12.70
C LEU A 244 4.92 13.12 -13.28
N ALA A 245 5.90 13.61 -12.52
CA ALA A 245 7.31 13.56 -12.95
C ALA A 245 7.82 12.11 -13.09
N ALA A 246 7.45 11.22 -12.16
CA ALA A 246 7.74 9.79 -12.28
C ALA A 246 7.03 9.19 -13.51
N LYS A 247 5.79 9.59 -13.78
CA LYS A 247 5.05 9.20 -14.98
C LYS A 247 5.78 9.60 -16.27
N ILE A 248 6.23 10.84 -16.38
CA ILE A 248 6.98 11.31 -17.56
C ILE A 248 8.24 10.47 -17.79
N LEU A 249 8.98 10.17 -16.72
CA LEU A 249 10.17 9.32 -16.83
C LEU A 249 9.82 7.88 -17.22
N TRP A 250 8.76 7.32 -16.64
CA TRP A 250 8.26 5.99 -16.98
C TRP A 250 7.77 5.92 -18.44
N GLU A 251 7.13 6.98 -18.93
CA GLU A 251 6.71 7.09 -20.33
C GLU A 251 7.90 7.14 -21.29
N TRP A 252 8.93 7.92 -20.94
CA TRP A 252 10.18 7.98 -21.70
C TRP A 252 10.86 6.61 -21.80
N GLU A 253 10.93 5.87 -20.69
CA GLU A 253 11.51 4.51 -20.64
C GLU A 253 10.72 3.50 -21.50
N ASN A 254 9.41 3.71 -21.66
CA ASN A 254 8.49 2.79 -22.35
C ASN A 254 7.96 3.33 -23.70
N ASP A 255 8.57 4.36 -24.27
CA ASP A 255 8.07 5.08 -25.47
C ASP A 255 7.72 4.12 -26.62
N TYR A 256 8.60 3.16 -26.92
CA TYR A 256 8.37 2.15 -27.95
C TYR A 256 7.03 1.43 -27.76
N TRP A 257 6.78 0.87 -26.57
CA TRP A 257 5.57 0.11 -26.29
C TRP A 257 4.33 0.99 -26.22
N LEU A 258 4.47 2.21 -25.72
CA LEU A 258 3.36 3.16 -25.64
C LEU A 258 2.90 3.63 -27.02
N ARG A 259 3.81 3.73 -28.00
CA ARG A 259 3.44 3.96 -29.41
C ARG A 259 2.69 2.77 -30.00
N GLN A 260 3.19 1.55 -29.77
CA GLN A 260 2.50 0.34 -30.24
C GLN A 260 1.11 0.19 -29.62
N ALA A 261 0.94 0.58 -28.35
CA ALA A 261 -0.32 0.54 -27.62
C ALA A 261 -1.30 1.68 -28.00
N GLY A 262 -0.91 2.60 -28.90
CA GLY A 262 -1.72 3.78 -29.24
C GLY A 262 -1.89 4.77 -28.08
N TYR A 263 -1.03 4.69 -27.06
CA TYR A 263 -1.07 5.57 -25.90
C TYR A 263 -0.43 6.93 -26.22
N VAL A 264 0.77 6.94 -26.81
CA VAL A 264 1.40 8.17 -27.33
C VAL A 264 1.05 8.30 -28.81
N ARG A 265 0.57 9.48 -29.22
CA ARG A 265 0.34 9.81 -30.63
C ARG A 265 1.62 10.31 -31.28
#